data_AF-A0A973B2U4-F1
#
_entry.id   AF-A0A973B2U4-F1
#
_cell.length_a   1.000
_cell.length_b   1.000
_cell.length_c   1.000
_cell.angle_alpha   90.00
_cell.angle_beta   90.00
_cell.angle_gamma   90.00
#
_symmetry.space_group_name_H-M   'P 1'
#
loop_
_entity.id
_entity.type
_entity.pdbx_description
1 polymer ?
#
loop_
_entity_poly.entity_id
_entity_poly.type
_entity_poly.pdbx_seq_one_letter_code
_entity_poly.pdbx_strand_id
1 'polypeptide(L)'
;MKTSHRMRLLAIGMSTLVVAISLAAPPASAGEYPVDPSLGPNPCEGVRSAAAQAPGPSGTELKRLTWWLGTPITDGHGYTITPRDAAYFLITPQQLANWRNRTAPLTMTAAEYGEFSKEIYAAMAADGLDGRVDVRMSGSGAKFWSNPTKAMPYDAETAAAVYTSYAGKWPSSQWCRVIAKRFAEWLGPENVGNPSAVPRFRPFNSLRVMGITPEPSDVDLTIASDQLARNSAVKCIELALPYCQHPRYDFYNRLAVAAAMPHTEAVMKAWTDRKQIPFTFAGFDLAGPPNTISHYRATDWAVMTPCEGSFCSG
;
A
#
# COMPACT_ATOMS: atom_id res chain seq x y z
N MET A 1 74.86 -15.76 -20.27
CA MET A 1 73.99 -14.63 -19.88
C MET A 1 72.70 -14.69 -20.71
N LYS A 2 71.60 -15.14 -20.12
CA LYS A 2 70.23 -15.07 -20.67
C LYS A 2 69.29 -14.85 -19.50
N THR A 3 68.75 -13.65 -19.35
CA THR A 3 67.71 -13.32 -18.36
C THR A 3 66.36 -13.32 -19.06
N SER A 4 65.51 -14.27 -18.69
CA SER A 4 64.10 -14.35 -19.10
C SER A 4 63.25 -13.53 -18.13
N HIS A 5 62.53 -12.53 -18.64
CA HIS A 5 61.46 -11.87 -17.91
C HIS A 5 60.12 -12.48 -18.31
N ARG A 6 59.48 -13.23 -17.39
CA ARG A 6 58.09 -13.64 -17.50
C ARG A 6 57.22 -12.68 -16.70
N MET A 7 56.44 -11.88 -17.41
CA MET A 7 55.41 -11.00 -16.87
C MET A 7 54.17 -11.86 -16.57
N ARG A 8 53.74 -11.94 -15.30
CA ARG A 8 52.47 -12.58 -14.89
C ARG A 8 51.38 -11.52 -14.92
N LEU A 9 50.41 -11.64 -15.83
CA LEU A 9 49.13 -10.94 -15.73
C LEU A 9 48.25 -11.68 -14.71
N LEU A 10 47.85 -10.99 -13.64
CA LEU A 10 46.76 -11.42 -12.77
C LEU A 10 45.44 -11.05 -13.44
N ALA A 11 44.62 -12.06 -13.77
CA ALA A 11 43.22 -11.87 -14.13
C ALA A 11 42.40 -11.70 -12.84
N ILE A 12 41.85 -10.50 -12.64
CA ILE A 12 40.86 -10.24 -11.59
C ILE A 12 39.50 -10.67 -12.15
N GLY A 13 38.97 -11.79 -11.65
CA GLY A 13 37.63 -12.24 -11.96
C GLY A 13 36.60 -11.34 -11.28
N MET A 14 35.84 -10.59 -12.06
CA MET A 14 34.60 -9.96 -11.60
C MET A 14 33.54 -11.04 -11.45
N SER A 15 33.24 -11.43 -10.21
CA SER A 15 32.04 -12.21 -9.88
C SER A 15 30.83 -11.29 -9.93
N THR A 16 29.99 -11.48 -10.96
CA THR A 16 28.68 -10.85 -11.05
C THR A 16 27.76 -11.44 -9.99
N LEU A 17 27.52 -10.70 -8.92
CA LEU A 17 26.51 -11.03 -7.92
C LEU A 17 25.13 -10.75 -8.53
N VAL A 18 24.44 -11.80 -8.98
CA VAL A 18 23.03 -11.70 -9.40
C VAL A 18 22.19 -11.58 -8.13
N VAL A 19 21.81 -10.35 -7.78
CA VAL A 19 20.80 -10.10 -6.75
C VAL A 19 19.47 -10.56 -7.32
N ALA A 20 18.95 -11.68 -6.82
CA ALA A 20 17.60 -12.13 -7.11
C ALA A 20 16.62 -11.16 -6.45
N ILE A 21 16.21 -10.14 -7.20
CA ILE A 21 15.08 -9.28 -6.83
C ILE A 21 13.83 -10.15 -6.97
N SER A 22 13.26 -10.55 -5.83
CA SER A 22 11.97 -11.23 -5.80
C SER A 22 10.92 -10.27 -6.35
N LEU A 23 10.57 -10.45 -7.62
CA LEU A 23 9.45 -9.76 -8.26
C LEU A 23 8.17 -10.27 -7.60
N ALA A 24 7.73 -9.60 -6.53
CA ALA A 24 6.39 -9.79 -5.99
C ALA A 24 5.41 -9.52 -7.14
N ALA A 25 4.59 -10.52 -7.47
CA ALA A 25 3.61 -10.42 -8.54
C ALA A 25 2.68 -9.21 -8.29
N PRO A 26 2.25 -8.49 -9.34
CA PRO A 26 1.33 -7.38 -9.17
C PRO A 26 0.05 -7.89 -8.47
N PRO A 27 -0.52 -7.13 -7.52
CA PRO A 27 -1.74 -7.55 -6.84
C PRO A 27 -2.86 -7.71 -7.86
N ALA A 28 -3.48 -8.89 -7.86
CA ALA A 28 -4.62 -9.22 -8.71
C ALA A 28 -5.73 -8.17 -8.57
N SER A 29 -6.29 -7.74 -9.71
CA SER A 29 -7.37 -6.76 -9.76
C SER A 29 -8.73 -7.40 -10.08
N ALA A 30 -9.73 -7.02 -9.28
CA ALA A 30 -11.17 -7.01 -9.53
C ALA A 30 -11.93 -8.34 -9.57
N GLY A 31 -12.86 -8.49 -8.62
CA GLY A 31 -13.98 -9.43 -8.69
C GLY A 31 -13.60 -10.84 -8.28
N GLU A 32 -13.94 -11.20 -7.05
CA GLU A 32 -13.54 -12.47 -6.41
C GLU A 32 -12.02 -12.61 -6.31
N TYR A 33 -11.56 -13.25 -5.26
CA TYR A 33 -10.20 -13.72 -5.23
C TYR A 33 -10.19 -15.00 -6.04
N PRO A 34 -9.69 -15.04 -7.30
CA PRO A 34 -9.71 -16.26 -8.06
C PRO A 34 -8.88 -17.28 -7.29
N VAL A 35 -9.57 -18.25 -6.73
CA VAL A 35 -8.96 -19.38 -6.04
C VAL A 35 -8.70 -20.43 -7.11
N ASP A 36 -7.49 -20.97 -7.13
CA ASP A 36 -7.18 -22.11 -7.98
C ASP A 36 -8.13 -23.28 -7.63
N PRO A 37 -8.97 -23.73 -8.59
CA PRO A 37 -9.90 -24.84 -8.36
C PRO A 37 -9.21 -26.14 -7.95
N SER A 38 -7.90 -26.28 -8.23
CA SER A 38 -7.11 -27.45 -7.88
C SER A 38 -6.84 -27.60 -6.38
N LEU A 39 -7.01 -26.53 -5.59
CA LEU A 39 -6.69 -26.52 -4.15
C LEU A 39 -7.68 -27.32 -3.30
N GLY A 40 -8.76 -27.85 -3.87
CA GLY A 40 -9.79 -28.58 -3.13
C GLY A 40 -10.70 -27.66 -2.31
N PRO A 41 -11.55 -28.22 -1.42
CA PRO A 41 -12.57 -27.47 -0.70
C PRO A 41 -11.97 -26.47 0.30
N ASN A 42 -12.68 -25.37 0.53
CA ASN A 42 -12.29 -24.34 1.48
C ASN A 42 -12.41 -24.87 2.92
N PRO A 43 -11.31 -24.99 3.69
CA PRO A 43 -11.36 -25.52 5.05
C PRO A 43 -12.06 -24.59 6.06
N CYS A 44 -12.39 -23.37 5.65
CA CYS A 44 -13.15 -22.42 6.45
C CYS A 44 -14.65 -22.41 6.13
N GLU A 45 -15.11 -23.20 5.14
CA GLU A 45 -16.51 -23.33 4.80
C GLU A 45 -17.32 -23.80 6.02
N GLY A 46 -18.38 -23.06 6.37
CA GLY A 46 -19.22 -23.34 7.53
C GLY A 46 -18.55 -23.11 8.90
N VAL A 47 -17.29 -22.65 8.96
CA VAL A 47 -16.62 -22.34 10.23
C VAL A 47 -17.21 -21.06 10.81
N ARG A 48 -18.06 -21.21 11.82
CA ARG A 48 -18.59 -20.12 12.64
C ARG A 48 -17.88 -20.10 13.99
N SER A 49 -17.70 -18.91 14.56
CA SER A 49 -17.24 -18.82 15.95
C SER A 49 -18.32 -19.38 16.87
N ALA A 50 -17.96 -20.29 17.78
CA ALA A 50 -18.76 -20.48 18.99
C ALA A 50 -18.80 -19.12 19.70
N ALA A 51 -19.99 -18.65 20.08
CA ALA A 51 -20.17 -17.34 20.69
C ALA A 51 -19.40 -17.26 22.01
N ALA A 52 -18.19 -16.71 21.98
CA ALA A 52 -17.54 -16.18 23.16
C ALA A 52 -17.95 -14.71 23.24
N GLN A 53 -18.50 -14.29 24.39
CA GLN A 53 -18.66 -12.88 24.70
C GLN A 53 -17.27 -12.25 24.76
N ALA A 54 -16.81 -11.70 23.65
CA ALA A 54 -15.64 -10.86 23.64
C ALA A 54 -15.99 -9.60 24.44
N PRO A 55 -15.20 -9.21 25.45
CA PRO A 55 -15.34 -7.90 26.04
C PRO A 55 -15.04 -6.89 24.93
N GLY A 56 -16.08 -6.23 24.42
CA GLY A 56 -15.91 -5.07 23.55
C GLY A 56 -15.12 -3.98 24.28
N PRO A 57 -14.55 -3.01 23.55
CA PRO A 57 -13.93 -1.85 24.18
C PRO A 57 -14.90 -1.24 25.19
N SER A 58 -14.40 -0.86 26.36
CA SER A 58 -15.25 -0.35 27.44
C SER A 58 -16.05 0.87 26.97
N GLY A 59 -17.26 1.06 27.51
CA GLY A 59 -18.14 2.18 27.14
C GLY A 59 -17.49 3.57 27.29
N THR A 60 -16.46 3.69 28.13
CA THR A 60 -15.68 4.90 28.36
C THR A 60 -14.73 5.23 27.20
N GLU A 61 -14.18 4.21 26.53
CA GLU A 61 -13.28 4.33 25.38
C GLU A 61 -14.05 4.64 24.09
N LEU A 62 -15.21 3.98 23.93
CA LEU A 62 -16.20 4.29 22.89
C LEU A 62 -16.73 5.73 22.98
N LYS A 63 -17.07 6.21 24.19
CA LYS A 63 -17.52 7.60 24.41
C LYS A 63 -16.44 8.65 24.18
N ARG A 64 -15.16 8.31 24.42
CA ARG A 64 -14.06 9.22 24.08
C ARG A 64 -13.89 9.37 22.58
N LEU A 65 -14.19 8.35 21.77
CA LEU A 65 -14.04 8.35 20.31
C LEU A 65 -15.24 8.98 19.57
N THR A 66 -16.47 8.91 20.10
CA THR A 66 -17.67 9.46 19.45
C THR A 66 -17.66 10.99 19.30
N TRP A 67 -16.94 11.74 20.15
CA TRP A 67 -16.84 13.21 20.03
C TRP A 67 -15.85 13.70 18.96
N TRP A 68 -14.89 12.84 18.53
CA TRP A 68 -13.84 13.22 17.56
C TRP A 68 -14.29 13.16 16.10
N LEU A 69 -15.43 12.53 15.84
CA LEU A 69 -15.80 12.15 14.48
C LEU A 69 -16.53 13.23 13.69
N GLY A 70 -16.74 14.46 14.17
CA GLY A 70 -17.24 15.63 13.39
C GLY A 70 -18.10 15.25 12.16
N THR A 71 -17.47 15.13 10.99
CA THR A 71 -18.03 14.44 9.80
C THR A 71 -17.83 12.90 9.82
N PRO A 72 -18.89 12.09 9.68
CA PRO A 72 -18.78 10.64 9.56
C PRO A 72 -17.77 10.20 8.48
N ILE A 73 -16.93 9.19 8.78
CA ILE A 73 -16.07 8.56 7.78
C ILE A 73 -16.87 7.40 7.19
N THR A 74 -17.32 7.58 5.96
CA THR A 74 -18.14 6.59 5.25
C THR A 74 -17.33 5.93 4.15
N ASP A 75 -17.72 4.71 3.78
CA ASP A 75 -17.16 3.98 2.64
C ASP A 75 -17.82 4.38 1.30
N GLY A 76 -18.76 5.33 1.32
CA GLY A 76 -19.57 5.73 0.17
C GLY A 76 -20.71 4.76 -0.18
N HIS A 77 -20.91 3.70 0.60
CA HIS A 77 -21.89 2.63 0.35
C HIS A 77 -22.80 2.32 1.54
N GLY A 78 -22.85 3.22 2.52
CA GLY A 78 -23.78 3.14 3.64
C GLY A 78 -23.15 2.66 4.95
N TYR A 79 -21.88 2.24 4.93
CA TYR A 79 -21.15 1.93 6.16
C TYR A 79 -20.48 3.19 6.70
N THR A 80 -20.59 3.41 8.01
CA THR A 80 -19.87 4.46 8.74
C THR A 80 -18.95 3.82 9.75
N ILE A 81 -17.67 4.20 9.70
CA ILE A 81 -16.68 3.74 10.69
C ILE A 81 -17.13 4.17 12.09
N THR A 82 -17.21 3.18 12.97
CA THR A 82 -17.48 3.37 14.38
C THR A 82 -16.16 3.52 15.15
N PRO A 83 -16.23 4.10 16.36
CA PRO A 83 -15.15 3.98 17.33
C PRO A 83 -14.62 2.56 17.56
N ARG A 84 -15.51 1.55 17.54
CA ARG A 84 -15.14 0.15 17.73
C ARG A 84 -14.25 -0.32 16.60
N ASP A 85 -14.56 0.05 15.36
CA ASP A 85 -13.75 -0.29 14.19
C ASP A 85 -12.37 0.36 14.28
N ALA A 86 -12.32 1.65 14.59
CA ALA A 86 -11.06 2.39 14.74
C ALA A 86 -10.18 1.77 15.85
N ALA A 87 -10.76 1.49 17.02
CA ALA A 87 -10.06 0.85 18.12
C ALA A 87 -9.58 -0.57 17.74
N TYR A 88 -10.45 -1.35 17.10
CA TYR A 88 -10.11 -2.71 16.69
C TYR A 88 -8.96 -2.72 15.67
N PHE A 89 -8.96 -1.81 14.69
CA PHE A 89 -7.89 -1.66 13.70
C PHE A 89 -6.68 -0.87 14.18
N LEU A 90 -6.59 -0.59 15.49
CA LEU A 90 -5.47 0.09 16.13
C LEU A 90 -5.22 1.50 15.56
N ILE A 91 -6.28 2.18 15.11
CA ILE A 91 -6.23 3.57 14.65
C ILE A 91 -6.41 4.46 15.87
N THR A 92 -5.34 5.13 16.27
CA THR A 92 -5.39 6.01 17.45
C THR A 92 -6.18 7.29 17.18
N PRO A 93 -6.75 7.93 18.21
CA PRO A 93 -7.41 9.22 18.07
C PRO A 93 -6.50 10.29 17.44
N GLN A 94 -5.21 10.30 17.78
CA GLN A 94 -4.25 11.25 17.23
C GLN A 94 -3.99 11.02 15.74
N GLN A 95 -3.82 9.77 15.30
CA GLN A 95 -3.70 9.45 13.87
C GLN A 95 -4.94 9.91 13.10
N LEU A 96 -6.13 9.64 13.66
CA LEU A 96 -7.39 10.05 13.02
C LEU A 96 -7.54 11.57 12.95
N ALA A 97 -7.17 12.28 14.01
CA ALA A 97 -7.17 13.74 14.04
C ALA A 97 -6.19 14.32 13.01
N ASN A 98 -4.97 13.78 12.94
CA ASN A 98 -3.97 14.21 11.94
C ASN A 98 -4.46 13.97 10.51
N TRP A 99 -5.04 12.81 10.27
CA TRP A 99 -5.56 12.44 8.95
C TRP A 99 -6.71 13.36 8.53
N ARG A 100 -7.66 13.64 9.43
CA ARG A 100 -8.78 14.57 9.20
C ARG A 100 -8.31 15.99 8.93
N ASN A 101 -7.37 16.47 9.73
CA ASN A 101 -6.82 17.82 9.63
C ASN A 101 -5.79 17.96 8.51
N ARG A 102 -5.56 16.91 7.72
CA ARG A 102 -4.63 16.92 6.59
C ARG A 102 -3.19 17.21 6.99
N THR A 103 -2.81 16.88 8.23
CA THR A 103 -1.46 17.10 8.75
C THR A 103 -0.56 15.88 8.60
N ALA A 104 -1.11 14.66 8.58
CA ALA A 104 -0.37 13.43 8.27
C ALA A 104 -1.29 12.28 7.81
N PRO A 105 -0.84 11.41 6.89
CA PRO A 105 -1.53 10.14 6.59
C PRO A 105 -1.53 9.20 7.80
N LEU A 106 -2.37 8.16 7.80
CA LEU A 106 -2.54 7.26 8.96
C LEU A 106 -1.26 6.48 9.31
N THR A 107 -0.34 6.35 8.36
CA THR A 107 0.93 5.63 8.49
C THR A 107 2.04 6.45 9.17
N MET A 108 1.81 7.75 9.39
CA MET A 108 2.84 8.67 9.86
C MET A 108 2.32 9.64 10.93
N THR A 109 3.25 10.14 11.74
CA THR A 109 3.04 11.39 12.48
C THR A 109 3.23 12.61 11.58
N ALA A 110 2.79 13.80 12.00
CA ALA A 110 3.00 15.03 11.24
C ALA A 110 4.49 15.37 11.04
N ALA A 111 5.33 15.10 12.05
CA ALA A 111 6.77 15.28 11.95
C ALA A 111 7.38 14.33 10.91
N GLU A 112 7.01 13.05 10.96
CA GLU A 112 7.45 12.04 9.98
C GLU A 112 6.99 12.39 8.56
N TYR A 113 5.75 12.87 8.39
CA TYR A 113 5.25 13.27 7.08
C TYR A 113 6.01 14.47 6.49
N GLY A 114 6.35 15.46 7.34
CA GLY A 114 7.19 16.59 6.94
C GLY A 114 8.61 16.18 6.58
N GLU A 115 9.21 15.26 7.33
CA GLU A 115 10.54 14.70 7.04
C GLU A 115 10.54 13.90 5.74
N PHE A 116 9.61 12.96 5.59
CA PHE A 116 9.41 12.17 4.38
C PHE A 116 9.27 13.06 3.14
N SER A 117 8.41 14.08 3.21
CA SER A 117 8.18 14.98 2.08
C SER A 117 9.45 15.74 1.67
N LYS A 118 10.26 16.17 2.65
CA LYS A 118 11.55 16.85 2.38
C LYS A 118 12.57 15.90 1.75
N GLU A 119 12.69 14.69 2.27
CA GLU A 119 13.63 13.69 1.73
C GLU A 119 13.26 13.28 0.30
N ILE A 120 11.96 13.07 0.03
CA ILE A 120 11.47 12.76 -1.32
C ILE A 120 11.75 13.91 -2.29
N TYR A 121 11.53 15.17 -1.88
CA TYR A 121 11.85 16.33 -2.73
C TYR A 121 13.34 16.38 -3.08
N ALA A 122 14.22 16.26 -2.08
CA ALA A 122 15.65 16.27 -2.29
C ALA A 122 16.10 15.12 -3.21
N ALA A 123 15.53 13.93 -3.03
CA ALA A 123 15.84 12.76 -3.85
C ALA A 123 15.40 12.91 -5.30
N MET A 124 14.18 13.41 -5.55
CA MET A 124 13.70 13.65 -6.92
C MET A 124 14.52 14.72 -7.66
N ALA A 125 14.96 15.76 -6.95
CA ALA A 125 15.87 16.76 -7.51
C ALA A 125 17.22 16.12 -7.87
N ALA A 126 17.75 15.23 -7.03
CA ALA A 126 18.97 14.47 -7.33
C ALA A 126 18.80 13.49 -8.51
N ASP A 127 17.58 12.97 -8.72
CA ASP A 127 17.21 12.17 -9.88
C ASP A 127 17.00 13.02 -11.17
N GLY A 128 17.15 14.35 -11.08
CA GLY A 128 17.09 15.26 -12.22
C GLY A 128 15.67 15.61 -12.68
N LEU A 129 14.66 15.45 -11.82
CA LEU A 129 13.33 15.98 -12.11
C LEU A 129 13.31 17.51 -11.95
N ASP A 130 12.70 18.18 -12.92
CA ASP A 130 12.42 19.62 -12.80
C ASP A 130 11.22 19.83 -11.85
N GLY A 131 11.03 21.06 -11.36
CA GLY A 131 9.94 21.39 -10.42
C GLY A 131 8.52 21.20 -10.97
N ARG A 132 8.35 20.71 -12.21
CA ARG A 132 7.05 20.36 -12.80
C ARG A 132 6.74 18.89 -12.51
N VAL A 133 6.53 18.62 -11.23
CA VAL A 133 6.19 17.30 -10.73
C VAL A 133 5.01 17.42 -9.77
N ASP A 134 4.04 16.51 -9.91
CA ASP A 134 2.98 16.30 -8.92
C ASP A 134 3.23 14.97 -8.23
N VAL A 135 3.35 14.99 -6.90
CA VAL A 135 3.54 13.80 -6.08
C VAL A 135 2.41 13.67 -5.09
N ARG A 136 1.69 12.55 -5.20
CA ARG A 136 0.57 12.25 -4.32
C ARG A 136 0.72 10.90 -3.67
N MET A 137 0.32 10.85 -2.41
CA MET A 137 0.22 9.61 -1.67
C MET A 137 -1.16 8.98 -1.88
N SER A 138 -1.15 7.68 -2.13
CA SER A 138 -2.29 6.83 -2.35
C SER A 138 -2.22 5.60 -1.43
N GLY A 139 -3.13 4.65 -1.65
CA GLY A 139 -3.27 3.48 -0.80
C GLY A 139 -4.13 3.75 0.43
N SER A 140 -4.43 2.69 1.17
CA SER A 140 -5.31 2.77 2.36
C SER A 140 -4.70 3.56 3.51
N GLY A 141 -3.36 3.62 3.61
CA GLY A 141 -2.67 4.48 4.58
C GLY A 141 -2.92 5.97 4.38
N ALA A 142 -3.09 6.40 3.12
CA ALA A 142 -3.44 7.78 2.78
C ALA A 142 -4.96 7.99 2.73
N LYS A 143 -5.72 7.08 2.14
CA LYS A 143 -7.15 7.31 1.81
C LYS A 143 -8.13 6.74 2.84
N PHE A 144 -7.64 6.15 3.94
CA PHE A 144 -8.40 5.36 4.91
C PHE A 144 -8.91 4.03 4.34
N TRP A 145 -9.44 4.05 3.12
CA TRP A 145 -9.99 2.91 2.41
C TRP A 145 -9.02 2.38 1.36
N SER A 146 -9.05 1.06 1.15
CA SER A 146 -8.42 0.45 -0.02
C SER A 146 -9.12 0.84 -1.33
N ASN A 147 -8.52 0.46 -2.45
CA ASN A 147 -9.16 0.57 -3.77
C ASN A 147 -10.57 -0.08 -3.76
N PRO A 148 -11.57 0.49 -4.46
CA PRO A 148 -12.93 -0.06 -4.53
C PRO A 148 -13.03 -1.54 -4.98
N THR A 149 -12.03 -2.03 -5.69
CA THR A 149 -11.94 -3.44 -6.11
C THR A 149 -11.52 -4.41 -4.99
N LYS A 150 -11.06 -3.89 -3.85
CA LYS A 150 -10.58 -4.66 -2.70
C LYS A 150 -11.65 -4.69 -1.61
N ALA A 151 -12.56 -5.66 -1.69
CA ALA A 151 -13.65 -5.82 -0.71
C ALA A 151 -13.14 -6.30 0.66
N MET A 152 -13.79 -5.87 1.75
CA MET A 152 -13.54 -6.38 3.10
C MET A 152 -14.21 -7.75 3.27
N PRO A 153 -13.50 -8.80 3.73
CA PRO A 153 -14.14 -10.05 4.13
C PRO A 153 -15.04 -9.83 5.36
N TYR A 154 -16.10 -10.62 5.47
CA TYR A 154 -17.11 -10.51 6.54
C TYR A 154 -17.21 -11.77 7.43
N ASP A 155 -16.43 -12.80 7.11
CA ASP A 155 -16.32 -14.05 7.85
C ASP A 155 -15.00 -14.78 7.52
N ALA A 156 -14.79 -15.93 8.16
CA ALA A 156 -13.61 -16.76 7.95
C ALA A 156 -13.52 -17.35 6.54
N GLU A 157 -14.65 -17.64 5.91
CA GLU A 157 -14.72 -18.24 4.57
C GLU A 157 -14.21 -17.26 3.51
N THR A 158 -14.76 -16.05 3.49
CA THR A 158 -14.33 -14.97 2.59
C THR A 158 -12.90 -14.49 2.89
N ALA A 159 -12.50 -14.52 4.16
CA ALA A 159 -11.11 -14.26 4.54
C ALA A 159 -10.14 -15.33 4.04
N ALA A 160 -10.56 -16.60 3.95
CA ALA A 160 -9.73 -17.67 3.41
C ALA A 160 -9.42 -17.44 1.92
N ALA A 161 -10.40 -16.98 1.14
CA ALA A 161 -10.18 -16.62 -0.26
C ALA A 161 -9.16 -15.49 -0.41
N VAL A 162 -9.26 -14.47 0.45
CA VAL A 162 -8.26 -13.39 0.55
C VAL A 162 -6.89 -13.98 0.88
N TYR A 163 -6.78 -14.78 1.94
CA TYR A 163 -5.52 -15.41 2.36
C TYR A 163 -4.89 -16.23 1.23
N THR A 164 -5.67 -17.07 0.54
CA THR A 164 -5.18 -17.94 -0.54
C THR A 164 -4.61 -17.14 -1.70
N SER A 165 -5.19 -15.98 -2.02
CA SER A 165 -4.63 -15.11 -3.06
C SER A 165 -3.24 -14.56 -2.76
N TYR A 166 -2.90 -14.43 -1.47
CA TYR A 166 -1.58 -14.00 -1.02
C TYR A 166 -0.63 -15.19 -0.80
N ALA A 167 -1.13 -16.28 -0.22
CA ALA A 167 -0.30 -17.40 0.23
C ALA A 167 -0.14 -18.52 -0.82
N GLY A 168 -0.95 -18.52 -1.88
CA GLY A 168 -0.99 -19.57 -2.89
C GLY A 168 -1.50 -20.93 -2.40
N LYS A 169 -2.13 -20.97 -1.22
CA LYS A 169 -2.68 -22.18 -0.61
C LYS A 169 -3.77 -21.86 0.39
N TRP A 170 -4.65 -22.84 0.66
CA TRP A 170 -5.63 -22.72 1.73
C TRP A 170 -4.99 -22.60 3.11
N PRO A 171 -5.63 -21.85 4.04
CA PRO A 171 -5.21 -21.82 5.44
C PRO A 171 -5.58 -23.13 6.15
N SER A 172 -5.06 -23.35 7.36
CA SER A 172 -5.46 -24.51 8.17
C SER A 172 -6.83 -24.30 8.83
N SER A 173 -7.53 -25.37 9.21
CA SER A 173 -8.78 -25.27 9.98
C SER A 173 -8.59 -24.56 11.33
N GLN A 174 -7.39 -24.64 11.92
CA GLN A 174 -7.07 -23.88 13.13
C GLN A 174 -7.03 -22.38 12.85
N TRP A 175 -6.46 -21.95 11.72
CA TRP A 175 -6.50 -20.56 11.29
C TRP A 175 -7.95 -20.10 11.07
N CYS A 176 -8.79 -20.93 10.43
CA CYS A 176 -10.21 -20.59 10.22
C CYS A 176 -10.93 -20.28 11.54
N ARG A 177 -10.70 -21.09 12.59
CA ARG A 177 -11.28 -20.85 13.91
C ARG A 177 -10.78 -19.55 14.55
N VAL A 178 -9.48 -19.24 14.40
CA VAL A 178 -8.91 -17.98 14.91
C VAL A 178 -9.51 -16.78 14.22
N ILE A 179 -9.64 -16.82 12.89
CA ILE A 179 -10.23 -15.73 12.11
C ILE A 179 -11.72 -15.56 12.41
N ALA A 180 -12.47 -16.65 12.53
CA ALA A 180 -13.87 -16.59 12.92
C ALA A 180 -14.05 -15.92 14.29
N LYS A 181 -13.17 -16.22 15.26
CA LYS A 181 -13.16 -15.57 16.57
C LYS A 181 -12.87 -14.06 16.45
N ARG A 182 -11.90 -13.67 15.62
CA ARG A 182 -11.56 -12.25 15.38
C ARG A 182 -12.72 -11.48 14.75
N PHE A 183 -13.45 -12.08 13.80
CA PHE A 183 -14.67 -11.46 13.29
C PHE A 183 -15.74 -11.29 14.37
N ALA A 184 -15.92 -12.27 15.25
CA ALA A 184 -16.86 -12.14 16.38
C ALA A 184 -16.42 -11.08 17.39
N GLU A 185 -15.11 -10.97 17.68
CA GLU A 185 -14.52 -9.94 18.54
C GLU A 185 -14.72 -8.53 17.94
N TRP A 186 -14.53 -8.38 16.64
CA TRP A 186 -14.71 -7.11 15.94
C TRP A 186 -16.18 -6.72 15.77
N LEU A 187 -17.00 -7.58 15.16
CA LEU A 187 -18.35 -7.25 14.71
C LEU A 187 -19.42 -7.52 15.76
N GLY A 188 -19.14 -8.39 16.74
CA GLY A 188 -20.17 -9.05 17.53
C GLY A 188 -20.62 -10.37 16.87
N PRO A 189 -20.87 -11.44 17.63
CA PRO A 189 -21.26 -12.74 17.08
C PRO A 189 -22.47 -12.70 16.13
N GLU A 190 -23.43 -11.82 16.40
CA GLU A 190 -24.67 -11.63 15.62
C GLU A 190 -24.45 -11.01 14.24
N ASN A 191 -23.30 -10.37 14.02
CA ASN A 191 -22.96 -9.66 12.78
C ASN A 191 -21.96 -10.42 11.90
N VAL A 192 -21.39 -11.53 12.39
CA VAL A 192 -20.48 -12.36 11.59
C VAL A 192 -21.24 -13.00 10.44
N GLY A 193 -20.70 -12.90 9.22
CA GLY A 193 -21.37 -13.39 8.02
C GLY A 193 -22.36 -12.41 7.40
N ASN A 194 -22.58 -11.23 8.01
CA ASN A 194 -23.45 -10.18 7.44
C ASN A 194 -22.60 -9.18 6.63
N PRO A 195 -22.68 -9.17 5.28
CA PRO A 195 -21.88 -8.25 4.46
C PRO A 195 -22.20 -6.77 4.72
N SER A 196 -23.39 -6.45 5.21
CA SER A 196 -23.80 -5.08 5.56
C SER A 196 -23.26 -4.62 6.91
N ALA A 197 -22.73 -5.54 7.73
CA ALA A 197 -22.12 -5.22 9.02
C ALA A 197 -20.62 -4.92 8.93
N VAL A 198 -20.03 -5.02 7.74
CA VAL A 198 -18.65 -4.61 7.46
C VAL A 198 -18.62 -3.45 6.46
N PRO A 199 -17.55 -2.64 6.45
CA PRO A 199 -17.33 -1.70 5.35
C PRO A 199 -17.16 -2.44 4.03
N ARG A 200 -17.64 -1.87 2.93
CA ARG A 200 -17.48 -2.47 1.60
C ARG A 200 -16.01 -2.60 1.21
N PHE A 201 -15.20 -1.59 1.53
CA PHE A 201 -13.78 -1.54 1.20
C PHE A 201 -12.93 -1.72 2.46
N ARG A 202 -11.72 -2.26 2.32
CA ARG A 202 -10.87 -2.53 3.49
C ARG A 202 -10.44 -1.22 4.14
N PRO A 203 -10.69 -1.04 5.44
CA PRO A 203 -10.03 0.00 6.20
C PRO A 203 -8.52 -0.19 6.22
N PHE A 204 -7.81 0.90 6.51
CA PHE A 204 -6.39 0.88 6.78
C PHE A 204 -6.02 -0.22 7.78
N ASN A 205 -5.03 -1.03 7.41
CA ASN A 205 -4.42 -2.08 8.21
C ASN A 205 -5.35 -3.21 8.66
N SER A 206 -6.60 -3.25 8.18
CA SER A 206 -7.62 -4.16 8.69
C SER A 206 -7.26 -5.63 8.52
N LEU A 207 -6.78 -6.02 7.34
CA LEU A 207 -6.43 -7.42 7.06
C LEU A 207 -5.24 -7.90 7.89
N ARG A 208 -4.25 -7.04 8.14
CA ARG A 208 -3.10 -7.37 8.99
C ARG A 208 -3.51 -7.55 10.44
N VAL A 209 -4.31 -6.63 10.97
CA VAL A 209 -4.82 -6.72 12.34
C VAL A 209 -5.69 -7.96 12.52
N MET A 210 -6.50 -8.28 11.51
CA MET A 210 -7.27 -9.53 11.46
C MET A 210 -6.39 -10.77 11.27
N GLY A 211 -5.10 -10.63 10.92
CA GLY A 211 -4.16 -11.74 10.63
C GLY A 211 -4.49 -12.53 9.38
N ILE A 212 -5.18 -11.88 8.44
CA ILE A 212 -5.52 -12.43 7.13
C ILE A 212 -4.31 -12.35 6.18
N THR A 213 -3.51 -11.30 6.33
CA THR A 213 -2.23 -11.12 5.63
C THR A 213 -1.15 -10.73 6.64
N PRO A 214 0.11 -11.14 6.45
CA PRO A 214 1.22 -10.63 7.26
C PRO A 214 1.57 -9.17 6.91
N GLU A 215 1.22 -8.71 5.70
CA GLU A 215 1.65 -7.42 5.16
C GLU A 215 0.80 -6.27 5.71
N PRO A 216 1.43 -5.18 6.18
CA PRO A 216 0.71 -3.96 6.52
C PRO A 216 0.16 -3.30 5.26
N SER A 217 -0.80 -2.40 5.46
CA SER A 217 -1.21 -1.47 4.40
C SER A 217 -0.01 -0.69 3.88
N ASP A 218 0.12 -0.69 2.56
CA ASP A 218 1.15 0.01 1.79
C ASP A 218 0.93 1.53 1.76
N VAL A 219 2.03 2.23 1.49
CA VAL A 219 2.06 3.63 1.09
C VAL A 219 2.56 3.68 -0.35
N ASP A 220 1.69 4.12 -1.25
CA ASP A 220 2.05 4.27 -2.67
C ASP A 220 2.18 5.75 -3.01
N LEU A 221 3.27 6.14 -3.68
CA LEU A 221 3.38 7.45 -4.32
C LEU A 221 3.04 7.35 -5.81
N THR A 222 2.22 8.28 -6.27
CA THR A 222 2.01 8.58 -7.69
C THR A 222 2.84 9.80 -8.02
N ILE A 223 3.82 9.65 -8.92
CA ILE A 223 4.70 10.73 -9.39
C ILE A 223 4.35 11.01 -10.86
N ALA A 224 3.77 12.17 -11.15
CA ALA A 224 3.50 12.63 -12.51
C ALA A 224 4.53 13.66 -12.96
N SER A 225 5.27 13.34 -14.01
CA SER A 225 6.22 14.26 -14.63
C SER A 225 6.58 13.77 -16.04
N ASP A 226 6.51 14.67 -17.03
CA ASP A 226 6.95 14.35 -18.39
C ASP A 226 8.46 14.06 -18.45
N GLN A 227 9.25 14.63 -17.53
CA GLN A 227 10.68 14.32 -17.43
C GLN A 227 10.89 12.89 -16.93
N LEU A 228 10.13 12.47 -15.91
CA LEU A 228 10.14 11.09 -15.43
C LEU A 228 9.70 10.12 -16.53
N ALA A 229 8.65 10.45 -17.27
CA ALA A 229 8.16 9.67 -18.41
C ALA A 229 9.27 9.42 -19.44
N ARG A 230 9.97 10.48 -19.88
CA ARG A 230 11.09 10.37 -20.81
C ARG A 230 12.23 9.52 -20.24
N ASN A 231 12.64 9.77 -19.00
CA ASN A 231 13.73 9.04 -18.35
C ASN A 231 13.38 7.54 -18.23
N SER A 232 12.14 7.23 -17.85
CA SER A 232 11.64 5.85 -17.72
C SER A 232 11.57 5.15 -19.07
N ALA A 233 11.15 5.83 -20.14
CA ALA A 233 11.15 5.26 -21.49
C ALA A 233 12.57 4.87 -21.95
N VAL A 234 13.58 5.72 -21.68
CA VAL A 234 14.98 5.40 -21.96
C VAL A 234 15.43 4.17 -21.18
N LYS A 235 15.16 4.12 -19.86
CA LYS A 235 15.52 2.97 -19.02
C LYS A 235 14.83 1.68 -19.41
N CYS A 236 13.58 1.75 -19.87
CA CYS A 236 12.87 0.59 -20.37
C CYS A 236 13.60 -0.07 -21.55
N ILE A 237 14.09 0.74 -22.50
CA ILE A 237 14.85 0.28 -23.67
C ILE A 237 16.20 -0.29 -23.23
N GLU A 238 16.95 0.45 -22.39
CA GLU A 238 18.26 0.01 -21.88
C GLU A 238 18.19 -1.34 -21.15
N LEU A 239 17.10 -1.57 -20.40
CA LEU A 239 16.86 -2.80 -19.64
C LEU A 239 16.17 -3.91 -20.46
N ALA A 240 15.87 -3.67 -21.73
CA ALA A 240 15.15 -4.60 -22.61
C ALA A 240 13.85 -5.15 -21.99
N LEU A 241 13.07 -4.28 -21.33
CA LEU A 241 11.84 -4.69 -20.65
C LEU A 241 10.72 -5.02 -21.66
N PRO A 242 9.87 -6.00 -21.37
CA PRO A 242 8.83 -6.46 -22.31
C PRO A 242 7.71 -5.43 -22.55
N TYR A 243 7.55 -4.48 -21.63
CA TYR A 243 6.62 -3.35 -21.76
C TYR A 243 7.14 -2.16 -20.98
N CYS A 244 6.97 -0.95 -21.53
CA CYS A 244 7.38 0.30 -20.87
C CYS A 244 6.25 0.95 -20.08
N GLN A 245 5.00 0.66 -20.42
CA GLN A 245 3.82 1.25 -19.80
C GLN A 245 2.76 0.16 -19.58
N HIS A 246 2.07 0.22 -18.45
CA HIS A 246 1.07 -0.79 -18.09
C HIS A 246 -0.21 -0.61 -18.94
N PRO A 247 -0.66 -1.62 -19.72
CA PRO A 247 -1.70 -1.45 -20.73
C PRO A 247 -3.07 -1.01 -20.18
N ARG A 248 -3.34 -1.29 -18.90
CA ARG A 248 -4.61 -0.93 -18.22
C ARG A 248 -4.53 0.29 -17.31
N TYR A 249 -3.37 0.54 -16.73
CA TYR A 249 -3.22 1.50 -15.62
C TYR A 249 -2.30 2.66 -15.97
N ASP A 250 -1.61 2.56 -17.10
CA ASP A 250 -0.83 3.61 -17.73
C ASP A 250 0.39 4.11 -16.96
N PHE A 251 0.71 3.50 -15.81
CA PHE A 251 1.99 3.76 -15.15
C PHE A 251 3.15 3.16 -15.93
N TYR A 252 4.31 3.82 -15.89
CA TYR A 252 5.55 3.29 -16.44
C TYR A 252 6.04 2.06 -15.67
N ASN A 253 6.71 1.14 -16.38
CA ASN A 253 7.25 -0.08 -15.80
C ASN A 253 8.09 0.23 -14.56
N ARG A 254 7.77 -0.42 -13.43
CA ARG A 254 8.39 -0.14 -12.13
C ARG A 254 9.91 -0.26 -12.14
N LEU A 255 10.48 -1.23 -12.87
CA LEU A 255 11.93 -1.39 -12.96
C LEU A 255 12.57 -0.24 -13.73
N ALA A 256 11.92 0.24 -14.80
CA ALA A 256 12.39 1.39 -15.55
C ALA A 256 12.30 2.68 -14.71
N VAL A 257 11.22 2.86 -13.96
CA VAL A 257 11.00 3.99 -13.06
C VAL A 257 12.04 3.99 -11.93
N ALA A 258 12.27 2.86 -11.25
CA ALA A 258 13.29 2.75 -10.22
C ALA A 258 14.71 3.00 -10.76
N ALA A 259 15.01 2.51 -11.98
CA ALA A 259 16.28 2.78 -12.64
C ALA A 259 16.43 4.24 -13.10
N ALA A 260 15.32 4.94 -13.34
CA ALA A 260 15.30 6.36 -13.68
C ALA A 260 15.34 7.27 -12.45
N MET A 261 15.00 6.75 -11.27
CA MET A 261 14.93 7.49 -10.00
C MET A 261 15.68 6.77 -8.86
N PRO A 262 16.99 6.50 -9.00
CA PRO A 262 17.73 5.72 -8.03
C PRO A 262 17.80 6.36 -6.63
N HIS A 263 17.83 7.69 -6.53
CA HIS A 263 17.85 8.38 -5.23
C HIS A 263 16.49 8.29 -4.55
N THR A 264 15.39 8.46 -5.29
CA THR A 264 14.04 8.32 -4.76
C THR A 264 13.76 6.88 -4.32
N GLU A 265 14.17 5.88 -5.10
CA GLU A 265 14.11 4.46 -4.71
C GLU A 265 14.85 4.20 -3.40
N ALA A 266 16.05 4.78 -3.23
CA ALA A 266 16.82 4.62 -2.00
C ALA A 266 16.10 5.22 -0.78
N VAL A 267 15.48 6.40 -0.91
CA VAL A 267 14.67 7.01 0.16
C VAL A 267 13.44 6.15 0.48
N MET A 268 12.71 5.70 -0.54
CA MET A 268 11.52 4.84 -0.35
C MET A 268 11.87 3.53 0.35
N LYS A 269 13.02 2.92 0.00
CA LYS A 269 13.54 1.75 0.70
C LYS A 269 13.90 2.07 2.15
N ALA A 270 14.57 3.19 2.42
CA ALA A 270 14.93 3.58 3.78
C ALA A 270 13.68 3.80 4.66
N TRP A 271 12.62 4.39 4.11
CA TRP A 271 11.33 4.52 4.81
C TRP A 271 10.63 3.19 5.02
N THR A 272 10.70 2.28 4.04
CA THR A 272 10.22 0.91 4.19
C THR A 272 10.90 0.20 5.36
N ASP A 273 12.22 0.28 5.42
CA ASP A 273 13.02 -0.34 6.49
C ASP A 273 12.73 0.33 7.85
N ARG A 274 12.60 1.66 7.89
CA ARG A 274 12.34 2.42 9.12
C ARG A 274 10.96 2.13 9.72
N LYS A 275 9.93 2.10 8.86
CA LYS A 275 8.52 2.00 9.29
C LYS A 275 8.00 0.57 9.28
N GLN A 276 8.74 -0.37 8.67
CA GLN A 276 8.31 -1.75 8.46
C GLN A 276 6.96 -1.82 7.75
N ILE A 277 6.73 -0.91 6.79
CA ILE A 277 5.57 -0.88 5.89
C ILE A 277 6.10 -0.65 4.47
N PRO A 278 5.53 -1.27 3.42
CA PRO A 278 5.98 -1.02 2.05
C PRO A 278 5.74 0.43 1.63
N PHE A 279 6.80 1.10 1.22
CA PHE A 279 6.75 2.36 0.47
C PHE A 279 7.08 2.06 -0.99
N THR A 280 6.12 2.28 -1.89
CA THR A 280 6.33 2.08 -3.33
C THR A 280 5.96 3.33 -4.11
N PHE A 281 6.39 3.41 -5.36
CA PHE A 281 5.98 4.49 -6.24
C PHE A 281 5.71 4.01 -7.66
N ALA A 282 4.86 4.77 -8.35
CA ALA A 282 4.53 4.60 -9.75
C ALA A 282 4.71 5.93 -10.48
N GLY A 283 5.36 5.87 -11.63
CA GLY A 283 5.59 7.02 -12.51
C GLY A 283 4.50 7.13 -13.58
N PHE A 284 4.08 8.36 -13.86
CA PHE A 284 3.13 8.73 -14.91
C PHE A 284 3.66 9.94 -15.69
N ASP A 285 3.08 10.21 -16.85
CA ASP A 285 3.22 11.51 -17.49
C ASP A 285 2.56 12.61 -16.64
N LEU A 286 2.73 13.89 -17.03
CA LEU A 286 2.18 15.00 -16.26
C LEU A 286 0.63 15.01 -16.24
N ALA A 287 -0.03 14.39 -17.24
CA ALA A 287 -1.48 14.26 -17.24
C ALA A 287 -1.98 13.29 -16.14
N GLY A 288 -1.09 12.43 -15.66
CA GLY A 288 -1.39 11.45 -14.62
C GLY A 288 -2.22 10.29 -15.18
N PRO A 289 -2.74 9.42 -14.30
CA PRO A 289 -3.48 8.24 -14.76
C PRO A 289 -4.76 8.61 -15.53
N PRO A 290 -5.05 7.99 -16.68
CA PRO A 290 -6.12 8.39 -17.62
C PRO A 290 -7.55 8.14 -17.12
N ASN A 291 -7.71 7.47 -15.98
CA ASN A 291 -9.03 7.13 -15.41
C ASN A 291 -9.50 8.17 -14.39
N THR A 292 -10.78 8.56 -14.49
CA THR A 292 -11.48 9.52 -13.60
C THR A 292 -11.51 9.13 -12.11
N ILE A 293 -11.12 7.90 -11.77
CA ILE A 293 -11.01 7.40 -10.39
C ILE A 293 -9.69 7.87 -9.73
N SER A 294 -8.70 8.27 -10.53
CA SER A 294 -7.32 8.54 -10.09
C SER A 294 -6.75 9.87 -10.56
N HIS A 295 -7.53 10.75 -11.22
CA HIS A 295 -7.09 12.12 -11.36
C HIS A 295 -6.87 12.72 -9.98
N TYR A 296 -5.76 13.44 -9.89
CA TYR A 296 -5.38 14.37 -8.87
C TYR A 296 -6.55 15.21 -8.32
N ARG A 297 -7.12 14.74 -7.20
CA ARG A 297 -8.19 15.41 -6.47
C ARG A 297 -7.61 16.35 -5.43
N ALA A 298 -8.29 17.47 -5.15
CA ALA A 298 -7.93 18.33 -4.02
C ALA A 298 -7.89 17.58 -2.67
N THR A 299 -8.55 16.42 -2.59
CA THR A 299 -8.57 15.55 -1.41
C THR A 299 -7.45 14.49 -1.38
N ASP A 300 -6.64 14.34 -2.42
CA ASP A 300 -5.48 13.44 -2.39
C ASP A 300 -4.37 14.02 -1.53
N TRP A 301 -3.59 13.18 -0.85
CA TRP A 301 -2.48 13.61 -0.01
C TRP A 301 -1.31 14.10 -0.88
N ALA A 302 -1.26 15.39 -1.15
CA ALA A 302 -0.15 16.00 -1.86
C ALA A 302 1.11 16.00 -0.99
N VAL A 303 2.15 15.35 -1.48
CA VAL A 303 3.54 15.47 -0.97
C VAL A 303 4.19 16.69 -1.62
N MET A 304 3.86 16.92 -2.90
CA MET A 304 4.32 18.05 -3.68
C MET A 304 3.33 18.33 -4.79
N THR A 305 3.01 19.60 -4.99
CA THR A 305 2.22 20.06 -6.12
C THR A 305 3.14 20.76 -7.12
N PRO A 306 2.85 20.68 -8.43
CA PRO A 306 3.57 21.48 -9.40
C PRO A 306 3.48 22.94 -8.97
N CYS A 307 4.60 23.63 -8.99
CA CYS A 307 4.51 25.08 -8.95
C CYS A 307 3.75 25.59 -10.19
N GLU A 308 2.79 26.49 -10.01
CA GLU A 308 2.31 27.33 -11.09
C GLU A 308 2.94 28.74 -10.98
N GLY A 309 3.67 29.18 -12.01
CA GLY A 309 4.15 30.57 -12.17
C GLY A 309 5.50 30.92 -11.55
N SER A 310 5.79 32.22 -11.46
CA SER A 310 7.09 32.82 -11.07
C SER A 310 7.44 32.70 -9.57
N PHE A 311 6.71 31.89 -8.80
CA PHE A 311 6.85 31.77 -7.34
C PHE A 311 7.73 30.62 -6.86
N CYS A 312 8.45 29.90 -7.73
CA CYS A 312 9.37 28.81 -7.34
C CYS A 312 10.79 29.25 -6.98
N SER A 313 11.02 30.51 -6.61
CA SER A 313 12.33 30.92 -6.08
C SER A 313 12.33 30.78 -4.57
N GLY A 314 12.57 29.55 -4.11
CA GLY A 314 13.10 29.27 -2.77
C GLY A 314 14.61 29.27 -2.80
#